data_AF-A0A355SXU0-F1
#
_entry.id   AF-A0A355SXU0-F1
#
_cell.length_a   1.000
_cell.length_b   1.000
_cell.length_c   1.000
_cell.angle_alpha   90.00
_cell.angle_beta   90.00
_cell.angle_gamma   90.00
#
_symmetry.space_group_name_H-M   'P 1'
#
loop_
_entity.id
_entity.type
_entity.pdbx_description
1 polymer ?
#
loop_
_entity_poly.entity_id
_entity_poly.type
_entity_poly.pdbx_seq_one_letter_code
_entity_poly.pdbx_strand_id
1 'polypeptide(L)'
;MSHRCLTNLKSAERAVFYHSALKYGHYLWQQGHSGRAILALTRALYADVAENDPILKQWPLPYGALKWIIANHSSTDFPGNPRISFQHQATRLRGERQCLRRARAWAVWALICETRPELEPDRTQGIIEPTLESIETLLHAHAHTGESVLWRSVLQAMLVTDSRTAH
;
A
#
# COMPACT_ATOMS: atom_id res chain seq x y z
N MET A 1 -19.53 7.95 3.87
CA MET A 1 -19.13 6.70 4.55
C MET A 1 -18.31 7.05 5.79
N SER A 2 -18.45 6.32 6.91
CA SER A 2 -17.72 6.61 8.16
C SER A 2 -16.76 5.47 8.53
N HIS A 3 -15.79 5.76 9.41
CA HIS A 3 -14.82 4.78 9.92
C HIS A 3 -15.48 3.55 10.55
N ARG A 4 -16.70 3.71 11.11
CA ARG A 4 -17.45 2.68 11.84
C ARG A 4 -17.99 1.56 10.94
N CYS A 5 -18.07 1.78 9.63
CA CYS A 5 -18.49 0.76 8.65
C CYS A 5 -17.41 -0.31 8.39
N LEU A 6 -16.17 -0.13 8.88
CA LEU A 6 -15.01 -0.91 8.45
C LEU A 6 -14.60 -2.06 9.40
N THR A 7 -15.25 -2.25 10.55
CA THR A 7 -14.77 -3.17 11.61
C THR A 7 -15.43 -4.55 11.66
N ASN A 8 -16.68 -4.72 11.19
CA ASN A 8 -17.48 -5.91 11.52
C ASN A 8 -17.41 -7.06 10.48
N LEU A 9 -16.28 -7.14 9.78
CA LEU A 9 -16.10 -7.76 8.46
C LEU A 9 -15.94 -9.32 8.45
N LYS A 10 -16.65 -10.12 7.62
CA LYS A 10 -16.38 -11.57 7.32
C LYS A 10 -16.44 -11.92 5.82
N SER A 11 -15.58 -12.82 5.33
CA SER A 11 -15.41 -13.29 3.91
C SER A 11 -16.07 -12.48 2.77
N ALA A 12 -17.36 -12.67 2.44
CA ALA A 12 -18.04 -11.89 1.39
C ALA A 12 -18.00 -10.36 1.66
N GLU A 13 -18.07 -9.99 2.93
CA GLU A 13 -17.91 -8.63 3.43
C GLU A 13 -16.43 -8.16 3.42
N ARG A 14 -15.43 -9.05 3.22
CA ARG A 14 -14.02 -8.66 3.02
C ARG A 14 -13.77 -8.11 1.61
N ALA A 15 -14.39 -8.69 0.59
CA ALA A 15 -14.40 -8.11 -0.77
C ALA A 15 -15.13 -6.76 -0.79
N VAL A 16 -16.25 -6.64 -0.08
CA VAL A 16 -16.97 -5.37 0.11
C VAL A 16 -16.12 -4.35 0.87
N PHE A 17 -15.46 -4.75 1.96
CA PHE A 17 -14.52 -3.91 2.71
C PHE A 17 -13.37 -3.42 1.82
N TYR A 18 -12.76 -4.32 1.05
CA TYR A 18 -11.66 -4.02 0.14
C TYR A 18 -12.06 -2.93 -0.87
N HIS A 19 -13.14 -3.17 -1.62
CA HIS A 19 -13.66 -2.22 -2.60
C HIS A 19 -14.12 -0.90 -1.96
N SER A 20 -14.71 -0.95 -0.76
CA SER A 20 -15.09 0.26 0.00
C SER A 20 -13.87 1.07 0.45
N ALA A 21 -12.79 0.39 0.85
CA ALA A 21 -11.54 1.02 1.23
C ALA A 21 -10.80 1.62 0.02
N LEU A 22 -10.85 0.97 -1.15
CA LEU A 22 -10.38 1.56 -2.42
C LEU A 22 -11.15 2.85 -2.77
N LYS A 23 -12.49 2.77 -2.80
CA LYS A 23 -13.38 3.92 -3.08
C LYS A 23 -13.17 5.06 -2.08
N TYR A 24 -13.02 4.74 -0.80
CA TYR A 24 -12.78 5.75 0.23
C TYR A 24 -11.37 6.35 0.14
N GLY A 25 -10.35 5.57 -0.24
CA GLY A 25 -9.01 6.08 -0.55
C GLY A 25 -9.02 7.07 -1.71
N HIS A 26 -9.70 6.72 -2.81
CA HIS A 26 -9.86 7.63 -3.96
C HIS A 26 -10.61 8.91 -3.58
N TYR A 27 -11.72 8.81 -2.86
CA TYR A 27 -12.45 9.97 -2.33
C TYR A 27 -11.54 10.86 -1.47
N LEU A 28 -10.80 10.28 -0.51
CA LEU A 28 -9.88 11.02 0.35
C LEU A 28 -8.78 11.74 -0.46
N TRP A 29 -8.28 11.12 -1.52
CA TRP A 29 -7.34 11.77 -2.43
C TRP A 29 -7.96 12.99 -3.12
N GLN A 30 -9.17 12.85 -3.68
CA GLN A 30 -9.90 13.95 -4.32
C GLN A 30 -10.22 15.11 -3.35
N GLN A 31 -10.25 14.85 -2.04
CA GLN A 31 -10.41 15.87 -0.99
C GLN A 31 -9.07 16.38 -0.43
N GLY A 32 -7.94 16.11 -1.09
CA GLY A 32 -6.60 16.56 -0.68
C GLY A 32 -6.00 15.83 0.54
N HIS A 33 -6.59 14.73 0.99
CA HIS A 33 -6.17 14.01 2.20
C HIS A 33 -5.21 12.83 1.88
N SER A 34 -4.06 13.12 1.28
CA SER A 34 -3.07 12.13 0.77
C SER A 34 -2.74 10.99 1.76
N GLY A 35 -2.30 11.31 2.98
CA GLY A 35 -1.93 10.28 3.97
C GLY A 35 -3.11 9.43 4.46
N ARG A 36 -4.33 10.01 4.51
CA ARG A 36 -5.54 9.24 4.82
C ARG A 36 -5.94 8.34 3.66
N ALA A 37 -5.72 8.78 2.42
CA ALA A 37 -5.93 7.98 1.22
C ALA A 37 -4.97 6.78 1.19
N ILE A 38 -3.68 6.99 1.44
CA ILE A 38 -2.69 5.92 1.61
C ILE A 38 -3.16 4.94 2.69
N LEU A 39 -3.50 5.41 3.89
CA LEU A 39 -3.98 4.53 4.97
C LEU A 39 -5.21 3.70 4.58
N ALA A 40 -6.16 4.26 3.82
CA ALA A 40 -7.32 3.53 3.31
C ALA A 40 -6.92 2.45 2.29
N LEU A 41 -6.02 2.77 1.35
CA LEU A 41 -5.49 1.81 0.38
C LEU A 41 -4.64 0.70 1.04
N THR A 42 -3.86 1.02 2.07
CA THR A 42 -3.13 0.03 2.86
C THR A 42 -4.07 -0.91 3.62
N ARG A 43 -5.20 -0.39 4.13
CA ARG A 43 -6.25 -1.23 4.72
C ARG A 43 -6.87 -2.16 3.68
N ALA A 44 -7.09 -1.70 2.43
CA ALA A 44 -7.49 -2.57 1.34
C ALA A 44 -6.41 -3.64 1.04
N LEU A 45 -5.14 -3.25 0.92
CA LEU A 45 -4.01 -4.17 0.70
C LEU A 45 -3.89 -5.25 1.80
N TYR A 46 -4.28 -4.96 3.05
CA TYR A 46 -4.29 -5.94 4.16
C TYR A 46 -5.65 -6.63 4.36
N ALA A 47 -6.64 -6.40 3.50
CA ALA A 47 -7.91 -7.12 3.56
C ALA A 47 -7.69 -8.63 3.41
N ASP A 48 -8.65 -9.41 3.91
CA ASP A 48 -8.65 -10.87 3.77
C ASP A 48 -9.57 -11.28 2.63
N VAL A 49 -9.18 -10.86 1.43
CA VAL A 49 -9.84 -11.20 0.17
C VAL A 49 -9.15 -12.44 -0.38
N ALA A 50 -9.91 -13.48 -0.70
CA ALA A 50 -9.36 -14.69 -1.30
C ALA A 50 -8.74 -14.37 -2.68
N GLU A 51 -7.64 -15.02 -3.02
CA GLU A 51 -6.92 -14.80 -4.28
C GLU A 51 -7.81 -14.98 -5.53
N ASN A 52 -8.74 -15.94 -5.47
CA ASN A 52 -9.67 -16.25 -6.56
C ASN A 52 -10.96 -15.42 -6.53
N ASP A 53 -11.11 -14.47 -5.60
CA ASP A 53 -12.29 -13.60 -5.53
C ASP A 53 -12.42 -12.73 -6.80
N PRO A 54 -13.58 -12.73 -7.48
CA PRO A 54 -13.79 -11.91 -8.68
C PRO A 54 -13.47 -10.42 -8.51
N ILE A 55 -13.54 -9.87 -7.29
CA ILE A 55 -13.22 -8.47 -7.04
C ILE A 55 -11.77 -8.12 -7.43
N LEU A 56 -10.82 -9.05 -7.30
CA LEU A 56 -9.41 -8.83 -7.63
C LEU A 56 -9.14 -8.80 -9.13
N LYS A 57 -10.05 -9.38 -9.95
CA LYS A 57 -10.00 -9.25 -11.42
C LYS A 57 -10.49 -7.88 -11.90
N GLN A 58 -11.47 -7.30 -11.20
CA GLN A 58 -11.98 -5.96 -11.51
C GLN A 58 -11.11 -4.85 -10.90
N TRP A 59 -10.59 -5.09 -9.69
CA TRP A 59 -9.81 -4.14 -8.90
C TRP A 59 -8.57 -4.83 -8.33
N PRO A 60 -7.45 -4.87 -9.07
CA PRO A 60 -6.19 -5.47 -8.62
C PRO A 60 -5.65 -4.83 -7.33
N LEU A 61 -4.80 -5.56 -6.60
CA LEU A 61 -4.20 -5.10 -5.34
C LEU A 61 -3.55 -3.71 -5.52
N PRO A 62 -3.77 -2.76 -4.58
CA PRO A 62 -3.61 -1.34 -4.83
C PRO A 62 -2.16 -0.80 -4.87
N TYR A 63 -1.17 -1.64 -5.23
CA TYR A 63 0.22 -1.20 -5.39
C TYR A 63 0.36 -0.02 -6.36
N GLY A 64 -0.29 -0.08 -7.53
CA GLY A 64 -0.25 1.00 -8.51
C GLY A 64 -0.90 2.29 -7.99
N ALA A 65 -2.04 2.17 -7.30
CA ALA A 65 -2.73 3.32 -6.70
C ALA A 65 -1.91 3.96 -5.55
N LEU A 66 -1.23 3.13 -4.74
CA LEU A 66 -0.29 3.61 -3.72
C LEU A 66 0.89 4.34 -4.35
N LYS A 67 1.60 3.72 -5.32
CA LYS A 67 2.71 4.35 -6.06
C LYS A 67 2.30 5.70 -6.66
N TRP A 68 1.14 5.73 -7.31
CA TRP A 68 0.62 6.95 -7.95
C TRP A 68 0.32 8.07 -6.93
N ILE A 69 -0.29 7.78 -5.77
CA ILE A 69 -0.52 8.79 -4.73
C ILE A 69 0.80 9.28 -4.12
N ILE A 70 1.77 8.39 -3.90
CA ILE A 70 3.09 8.74 -3.37
C ILE A 70 3.84 9.67 -4.34
N ALA A 71 3.74 9.42 -5.64
CA ALA A 71 4.31 10.27 -6.68
C ALA A 71 3.64 11.66 -6.72
N ASN A 72 2.31 11.68 -6.89
CA ASN A 72 1.57 12.89 -7.23
C ASN A 72 1.24 13.78 -6.02
N HIS A 73 1.59 13.40 -4.78
CA HIS A 73 1.43 14.30 -3.64
C HIS A 73 2.39 15.49 -3.76
N SER A 74 1.85 16.70 -3.89
CA SER A 74 2.64 17.92 -4.11
C SER A 74 3.54 18.34 -2.94
N SER A 75 3.36 17.76 -1.76
CA SER A 75 4.12 18.08 -0.55
C SER A 75 4.90 16.87 -0.03
N THR A 76 5.97 17.14 0.72
CA THR A 76 6.58 16.15 1.64
C THR A 76 5.80 16.03 2.95
N ASP A 77 4.88 16.98 3.23
CA ASP A 77 3.95 17.00 4.36
C ASP A 77 2.75 16.04 4.16
N PHE A 78 3.08 14.77 3.87
CA PHE A 78 2.28 13.68 4.38
C PHE A 78 2.19 13.81 5.92
N PRO A 79 1.14 13.29 6.60
CA PRO A 79 1.10 13.21 8.06
C PRO A 79 2.15 12.21 8.58
N GLY A 80 3.41 12.66 8.61
CA GLY A 80 4.62 11.87 8.81
C GLY A 80 5.24 11.33 7.50
N ASN A 81 6.56 11.18 7.50
CA ASN A 81 7.34 10.58 6.41
C ASN A 81 6.86 9.13 6.13
N PRO A 82 6.37 8.80 4.92
CA PRO A 82 5.82 7.49 4.64
C PRO A 82 6.86 6.37 4.62
N ARG A 83 8.14 6.64 4.28
CA ARG A 83 9.21 5.62 4.36
C ARG A 83 9.36 5.10 5.79
N ILE A 84 9.47 6.02 6.74
CA ILE A 84 9.51 5.71 8.19
C ILE A 84 8.25 4.97 8.63
N SER A 85 7.07 5.44 8.20
CA SER A 85 5.78 4.81 8.52
C SER A 85 5.74 3.33 8.12
N PHE A 86 6.19 2.99 6.92
CA PHE A 86 6.22 1.59 6.46
C PHE A 86 7.37 0.76 7.02
N GLN A 87 8.57 1.33 7.28
CA GLN A 87 9.62 0.65 8.06
C GLN A 87 9.09 0.23 9.45
N HIS A 88 8.44 1.16 10.16
CA HIS A 88 7.85 0.90 11.48
C HIS A 88 6.71 -0.12 11.39
N GLN A 89 5.87 -0.02 10.37
CA GLN A 89 4.77 -0.96 10.17
C GLN A 89 5.30 -2.39 9.91
N ALA A 90 6.24 -2.56 8.99
CA ALA A 90 6.81 -3.86 8.65
C ALA A 90 7.54 -4.53 9.83
N THR A 91 8.12 -3.76 10.75
CA THR A 91 8.80 -4.29 11.96
C THR A 91 7.84 -4.48 13.15
N ARG A 92 6.78 -3.67 13.28
CA ARG A 92 5.86 -3.67 14.44
C ARG A 92 4.57 -4.46 14.23
N LEU A 93 4.22 -4.87 13.01
CA LEU A 93 3.05 -5.74 12.77
C LEU A 93 3.11 -7.07 13.56
N ARG A 94 1.98 -7.43 14.19
CA ARG A 94 1.74 -8.65 14.99
C ARG A 94 0.33 -9.20 14.70
N GLY A 95 0.09 -10.48 15.03
CA GLY A 95 -1.23 -11.12 14.94
C GLY A 95 -1.49 -11.85 13.60
N GLU A 96 -2.76 -12.08 13.26
CA GLU A 96 -3.15 -12.87 12.08
C GLU A 96 -2.47 -12.40 10.78
N ARG A 97 -2.06 -13.37 9.94
CA ARG A 97 -1.42 -13.11 8.64
C ARG A 97 -0.25 -12.11 8.74
N GLN A 98 0.48 -12.08 9.86
CA GLN A 98 1.56 -11.10 10.08
C GLN A 98 2.65 -11.18 9.01
N CYS A 99 3.04 -12.37 8.57
CA CYS A 99 4.09 -12.53 7.55
C CYS A 99 3.68 -11.88 6.22
N LEU A 100 2.44 -12.14 5.77
CA LEU A 100 1.84 -11.48 4.62
C LEU A 100 1.76 -9.95 4.78
N ARG A 101 1.23 -9.45 5.91
CA ARG A 101 1.14 -8.01 6.15
C ARG A 101 2.51 -7.34 6.21
N ARG A 102 3.55 -8.01 6.73
CA ARG A 102 4.94 -7.51 6.71
C ARG A 102 5.54 -7.51 5.31
N ALA A 103 5.32 -8.58 4.52
CA ALA A 103 5.76 -8.64 3.13
C ALA A 103 5.13 -7.50 2.30
N ARG A 104 3.80 -7.32 2.41
CA ARG A 104 3.07 -6.21 1.79
C ARG A 104 3.51 -4.83 2.32
N ALA A 105 3.84 -4.69 3.61
CA ALA A 105 4.40 -3.45 4.17
C ALA A 105 5.77 -3.09 3.56
N TRP A 106 6.67 -4.06 3.47
CA TRP A 106 7.97 -3.86 2.82
C TRP A 106 7.85 -3.60 1.32
N ALA A 107 6.91 -4.27 0.64
CA ALA A 107 6.60 -4.02 -0.76
C ALA A 107 6.17 -2.57 -1.02
N VAL A 108 5.35 -1.98 -0.14
CA VAL A 108 4.97 -0.56 -0.23
C VAL A 108 6.13 0.37 0.19
N TRP A 109 6.93 0.01 1.20
CA TRP A 109 8.18 0.74 1.52
C TRP A 109 9.12 0.85 0.30
N ALA A 110 9.30 -0.24 -0.46
CA ALA A 110 10.13 -0.22 -1.65
C ALA A 110 9.59 0.69 -2.76
N LEU A 111 8.25 0.73 -2.95
CA LEU A 111 7.61 1.70 -3.85
C LEU A 111 7.85 3.14 -3.38
N ILE A 112 7.83 3.41 -2.07
CA ILE A 112 8.14 4.73 -1.52
C ILE A 112 9.60 5.10 -1.79
N CYS A 113 10.55 4.20 -1.53
CA CYS A 113 11.98 4.46 -1.76
C CYS A 113 12.33 4.71 -3.24
N GLU A 114 11.66 4.04 -4.17
CA GLU A 114 11.85 4.27 -5.62
C GLU A 114 11.18 5.57 -6.09
N THR A 115 9.96 5.85 -5.64
CA THR A 115 9.18 7.01 -6.11
C THR A 115 9.58 8.31 -5.39
N ARG A 116 10.13 8.21 -4.18
CA ARG A 116 10.48 9.32 -3.29
C ARG A 116 11.82 9.08 -2.58
N PRO A 117 12.94 9.00 -3.34
CA PRO A 117 14.26 8.72 -2.78
C PRO A 117 14.77 9.81 -1.81
N GLU A 118 14.19 11.01 -1.84
CA GLU A 118 14.49 12.11 -0.92
C GLU A 118 13.97 11.90 0.52
N LEU A 119 13.12 10.88 0.73
CA LEU A 119 12.61 10.55 2.06
C LEU A 119 13.63 9.74 2.85
N GLU A 120 14.16 10.34 3.91
CA GLU A 120 15.10 9.69 4.82
C GLU A 120 14.48 8.48 5.56
N PRO A 121 15.27 7.41 5.82
CA PRO A 121 14.88 6.31 6.70
C PRO A 121 14.98 6.69 8.18
N ASP A 122 14.31 5.93 9.04
CA ASP A 122 14.61 5.94 10.48
C ASP A 122 15.90 5.15 10.75
N ARG A 123 16.97 5.89 11.06
CA ARG A 123 18.28 5.35 11.40
C ARG A 123 18.44 5.06 12.90
N THR A 124 17.48 5.45 13.74
CA THR A 124 17.57 5.39 15.22
C THR A 124 17.17 4.04 15.80
N GLN A 125 16.29 3.31 15.12
CA GLN A 125 15.69 2.06 15.61
C GLN A 125 16.47 0.79 15.20
N GLY A 126 17.62 0.92 14.52
CA GLY A 126 18.42 -0.22 14.06
C GLY A 126 17.69 -1.13 13.05
N ILE A 127 16.75 -0.58 12.28
CA ILE A 127 15.95 -1.34 11.33
C ILE A 127 16.82 -1.73 10.12
N ILE A 128 16.97 -3.03 9.91
CA ILE A 128 17.61 -3.58 8.71
C ILE A 128 16.58 -3.53 7.56
N GLU A 129 16.82 -2.66 6.57
CA GLU A 129 16.00 -2.57 5.36
C GLU A 129 16.28 -3.79 4.44
N PRO A 130 15.26 -4.53 3.98
CA PRO A 130 15.45 -5.69 3.11
C PRO A 130 15.76 -5.28 1.65
N THR A 131 16.49 -6.13 0.93
CA THR A 131 16.68 -5.95 -0.52
C THR A 131 15.39 -6.22 -1.30
N LEU A 132 15.31 -5.78 -2.56
CA LEU A 132 14.13 -6.03 -3.41
C LEU A 132 13.88 -7.52 -3.63
N GLU A 133 14.94 -8.32 -3.73
CA GLU A 133 14.91 -9.78 -3.89
C GLU A 133 14.40 -10.45 -2.60
N SER A 134 14.78 -9.91 -1.45
CA SER A 134 14.29 -10.35 -0.15
C SER A 134 12.80 -10.07 0.01
N ILE A 135 12.33 -8.90 -0.44
CA ILE A 135 10.90 -8.55 -0.48
C ILE A 135 10.14 -9.46 -1.45
N GLU A 136 10.68 -9.70 -2.64
CA GLU A 136 10.09 -10.59 -3.63
C GLU A 136 9.93 -12.02 -3.09
N THR A 137 10.96 -12.52 -2.39
CA THR A 137 10.94 -13.83 -1.71
C THR A 137 9.87 -13.88 -0.62
N LEU A 138 9.74 -12.82 0.19
CA LEU A 138 8.69 -12.73 1.23
C LEU A 138 7.28 -12.67 0.64
N LEU A 139 7.09 -11.99 -0.49
CA LEU A 139 5.80 -11.98 -1.21
C LEU A 139 5.51 -13.38 -1.79
N HIS A 140 6.48 -14.01 -2.45
CA HIS A 140 6.32 -15.35 -3.02
C HIS A 140 5.98 -16.41 -1.95
N ALA A 141 6.56 -16.30 -0.76
CA ALA A 141 6.35 -17.27 0.32
C ALA A 141 5.03 -17.09 1.12
N HIS A 142 4.38 -15.92 1.05
CA HIS A 142 3.28 -15.57 1.97
C HIS A 142 2.07 -14.86 1.35
N ALA A 143 2.18 -14.39 0.11
CA ALA A 143 1.17 -13.58 -0.56
C ALA A 143 0.43 -14.36 -1.65
N HIS A 144 -0.43 -13.69 -2.42
CA HIS A 144 -1.19 -14.37 -3.47
C HIS A 144 -0.26 -14.79 -4.63
N THR A 145 -0.62 -15.84 -5.37
CA THR A 145 0.13 -16.25 -6.56
C THR A 145 0.24 -15.09 -7.54
N GLY A 146 1.45 -14.80 -8.00
CA GLY A 146 1.72 -13.67 -8.91
C GLY A 146 1.71 -12.28 -8.25
N GLU A 147 1.46 -12.15 -6.94
CA GLU A 147 1.52 -10.86 -6.25
C GLU A 147 2.92 -10.23 -6.27
N SER A 148 3.97 -11.05 -6.19
CA SER A 148 5.36 -10.63 -6.39
C SER A 148 5.59 -10.03 -7.78
N VAL A 149 5.05 -10.67 -8.83
CA VAL A 149 5.13 -10.22 -10.22
C VAL A 149 4.38 -8.90 -10.41
N LEU A 150 3.16 -8.80 -9.86
CA LEU A 150 2.37 -7.56 -9.86
C LEU A 150 3.15 -6.41 -9.19
N TRP A 151 3.66 -6.62 -7.98
CA TRP A 151 4.47 -5.63 -7.28
C TRP A 151 5.72 -5.22 -8.08
N ARG A 152 6.49 -6.19 -8.61
CA ARG A 152 7.71 -5.92 -9.39
C ARG A 152 7.39 -5.12 -10.66
N SER A 153 6.28 -5.42 -11.34
CA SER A 153 5.81 -4.66 -12.51
C SER A 153 5.43 -3.22 -12.17
N VAL A 154 4.78 -2.98 -11.02
CA VAL A 154 4.45 -1.63 -10.54
C VAL A 154 5.69 -0.86 -10.11
N LEU A 155 6.65 -1.54 -9.46
CA LEU A 155 7.93 -0.95 -9.09
C LEU A 155 8.68 -0.46 -10.33
N GLN A 156 8.74 -1.27 -11.39
CA GLN A 156 9.40 -0.95 -12.66
C GLN A 156 8.62 0.02 -13.57
N ALA A 157 7.31 0.16 -13.37
CA ALA A 157 6.48 1.03 -14.20
C ALA A 157 6.90 2.50 -14.04
N MET A 158 7.31 3.13 -15.15
CA MET A 158 7.50 4.57 -15.21
C MET A 158 6.17 5.28 -14.97
N LEU A 159 6.19 6.25 -14.05
CA LEU A 159 5.03 7.07 -13.75
C LEU A 159 4.87 8.13 -14.85
N VAL A 160 3.81 7.99 -15.65
CA VAL A 160 3.36 9.09 -16.50
C VAL A 160 2.72 10.15 -15.60
N THR A 161 3.47 11.20 -15.29
CA THR A 161 2.94 12.40 -14.65
C THR A 161 2.09 13.16 -15.66
N ASP A 162 0.77 13.05 -15.56
CA ASP A 162 -0.13 13.83 -16.42
C ASP A 162 -0.04 15.30 -16.01
N SER A 163 0.45 16.15 -16.91
CA SER A 163 0.77 17.56 -16.67
C SER A 163 -0.48 18.46 -16.60
N ARG A 164 -1.54 17.97 -15.96
CA ARG A 164 -2.89 18.55 -15.88
C ARG A 164 -3.34 18.52 -14.41
N THR A 165 -3.64 19.63 -13.74
CA THR A 165 -3.68 21.04 -14.13
C THR A 165 -3.40 21.89 -12.89
N ALA A 166 -2.56 22.92 -13.01
CA ALA A 166 -2.45 23.98 -12.02
C ALA A 166 -3.24 25.20 -12.51
N HIS A 167 -4.55 25.21 -12.25
CA HIS A 167 -5.49 26.34 -12.44
C HIS A 167 -6.42 26.40 -11.24
#